data_AF-A0AAU5W789-F1
#
_entry.id   AF-A0AAU5W789-F1
#
_cell.length_a   1.000
_cell.length_b   1.000
_cell.length_c   1.000
_cell.angle_alpha   90.00
_cell.angle_beta   90.00
_cell.angle_gamma   90.00
#
_symmetry.space_group_name_H-M   'P 1'
#
loop_
_entity.id
_entity.type
_entity.pdbx_description
1 polymer ?
#
loop_
_entity_poly.entity_id
_entity_poly.type
_entity_poly.pdbx_seq_one_letter_code
_entity_poly.pdbx_strand_id
1 'polypeptide(L)'
;MVKDLIALAVELTWFFESCDDGDLNSDDAVRQMEWIAHVLGQQNRDDRALILTVVREMAAKEQRPGAREFLETFPENMGLLETTLAEAAQAAGRANGASAALDHQGRVRASVRGRQACGGRGDE
;
A
#
# COMPACT_ATOMS: atom_id res chain seq x y z
N MET A 1 13.17 -0.12 17.15
CA MET A 1 13.93 1.06 16.68
C MET A 1 13.29 1.73 15.46
N VAL A 2 13.19 1.10 14.28
CA VAL A 2 12.60 1.78 13.09
C VAL A 2 11.14 2.22 13.32
N LYS A 3 10.31 1.34 13.90
CA LYS A 3 8.93 1.70 14.27
C LYS A 3 8.86 2.89 15.23
N ASP A 4 9.81 2.99 16.16
CA ASP A 4 9.87 4.08 17.13
C ASP A 4 10.28 5.40 16.46
N LEU A 5 11.15 5.36 15.44
CA LEU A 5 11.48 6.52 14.62
C LEU A 5 10.31 6.98 13.76
N ILE A 6 9.53 6.04 13.21
CA ILE A 6 8.30 6.35 12.48
C ILE A 6 7.30 7.03 13.41
N ALA A 7 7.06 6.45 14.59
CA ALA A 7 6.17 7.03 15.59
C ALA A 7 6.64 8.43 16.02
N LEU A 8 7.94 8.61 16.23
CA LEU A 8 8.51 9.93 16.54
C LEU A 8 8.26 10.95 15.42
N ALA A 9 8.44 10.57 14.15
CA ALA A 9 8.16 11.46 13.03
C ALA A 9 6.68 11.88 12.98
N VAL A 10 5.76 10.93 13.23
CA VAL A 10 4.31 11.19 13.30
C VAL A 10 3.98 12.14 14.46
N GLU A 11 4.58 11.93 15.64
CA GLU A 11 4.40 12.80 16.81
C GLU A 11 4.97 14.21 16.56
N LEU A 12 6.10 14.33 15.85
CA LEU A 12 6.66 15.63 15.46
C LEU A 12 5.72 16.38 14.50
N THR A 13 5.11 15.67 13.55
CA THR A 13 4.09 16.28 12.68
C THR A 13 2.86 16.72 13.48
N TRP A 14 2.41 15.92 14.45
CA TRP A 14 1.31 16.32 15.35
C TRP A 14 1.68 17.56 16.17
N PHE A 15 2.91 17.65 16.65
CA PHE A 15 3.40 18.85 17.33
C PHE A 15 3.23 20.10 16.45
N PHE A 16 3.64 20.04 15.18
CA PHE A 16 3.46 21.16 14.25
C PHE A 16 1.99 21.51 13.98
N GLU A 17 1.13 20.50 13.84
CA GLU A 17 -0.31 20.68 13.61
C GLU A 17 -1.04 21.28 14.83
N SER A 18 -0.59 20.95 16.03
CA SER A 18 -1.28 21.32 17.29
C SER A 18 -0.83 22.64 17.90
N CYS A 19 0.29 23.20 17.44
CA CYS A 19 0.79 24.50 17.87
C CYS A 19 0.03 25.64 17.19
N ASP A 20 -0.17 26.74 17.92
CA ASP A 20 -0.64 28.00 17.35
C ASP A 20 0.52 28.94 16.97
N ASP A 21 0.19 30.08 16.34
CA ASP A 21 1.17 31.10 15.93
C ASP A 21 1.92 31.74 17.12
N GLY A 22 1.42 31.57 18.35
CA GLY A 22 2.08 32.00 19.58
C GLY A 22 3.13 30.99 20.07
N ASP A 23 2.92 29.70 19.79
CA ASP A 23 3.84 28.61 20.15
C ASP A 23 4.97 28.46 19.13
N LEU A 24 4.65 28.57 17.84
CA LEU A 24 5.58 28.34 16.74
C LEU A 24 5.25 29.23 15.55
N ASN A 25 6.28 29.73 14.87
CA ASN A 25 6.07 30.44 13.61
C ASN A 25 5.42 29.51 12.56
N SER A 26 4.25 29.88 12.05
CA SER A 26 3.49 29.05 11.10
C SER A 26 4.22 28.79 9.79
N ASP A 27 5.00 29.74 9.26
CA ASP A 27 5.78 29.51 8.03
C ASP A 27 6.83 28.42 8.23
N ASP A 28 7.47 28.39 9.40
CA ASP A 28 8.43 27.34 9.76
C ASP A 28 7.73 26.01 10.02
N ALA A 29 6.57 26.00 10.68
CA ALA A 29 5.76 24.79 10.90
C ALA A 29 5.35 24.14 9.57
N VAL A 30 4.76 24.93 8.66
CA VAL A 30 4.35 24.49 7.32
C VAL A 30 5.54 23.95 6.55
N ARG A 31 6.67 24.67 6.54
CA ARG A 31 7.88 24.22 5.84
C ARG A 31 8.38 22.87 6.35
N GLN A 32 8.35 22.66 7.67
CA GLN A 32 8.77 21.40 8.26
C GLN A 32 7.80 20.27 7.89
N MET A 33 6.49 20.52 7.92
CA MET A 33 5.49 19.54 7.52
C MET A 33 5.57 19.18 6.03
N GLU A 34 5.78 20.16 5.14
CA GLU A 34 5.99 19.93 3.71
C GLU A 34 7.24 19.07 3.47
N TRP A 35 8.34 19.35 4.18
CA TRP A 35 9.56 18.56 4.08
C TRP A 35 9.35 17.12 4.57
N ILE A 36 8.64 16.93 5.69
CA ILE A 36 8.29 15.60 6.20
C ILE A 36 7.44 14.85 5.17
N ALA A 37 6.39 15.48 4.64
CA ALA A 37 5.52 14.89 3.62
C ALA A 37 6.33 14.49 2.37
N HIS A 38 7.24 15.36 1.93
CA HIS A 38 8.14 15.06 0.81
C HIS A 38 8.99 13.82 1.09
N VAL A 39 9.68 13.75 2.22
CA VAL A 39 10.55 12.62 2.59
C VAL A 39 9.76 11.32 2.71
N LEU A 40 8.61 11.35 3.38
CA LEU A 40 7.74 10.18 3.54
C LEU A 40 7.14 9.73 2.20
N GLY A 41 6.78 10.67 1.33
CA GLY A 41 6.27 10.40 -0.01
C GLY A 41 7.27 9.69 -0.92
N GLN A 42 8.57 9.89 -0.75
CA GLN A 42 9.62 9.26 -1.56
C GLN A 42 9.99 7.82 -1.13
N GLN A 43 9.40 7.30 -0.06
CA GLN A 43 9.74 5.96 0.43
C GLN A 43 9.28 4.86 -0.52
N ASN A 44 10.02 3.74 -0.53
CA ASN A 44 9.64 2.56 -1.30
C ASN A 44 8.36 1.89 -0.72
N ARG A 45 7.82 0.91 -1.46
CA ARG A 45 6.55 0.25 -1.11
C ARG A 45 6.58 -0.45 0.26
N ASP A 46 7.69 -1.09 0.61
CA ASP A 46 7.80 -1.85 1.86
C ASP A 46 7.90 -0.91 3.07
N ASP A 47 8.70 0.15 2.95
CA ASP A 47 8.82 1.18 3.99
C ASP A 47 7.50 1.97 4.15
N ARG A 48 6.82 2.30 3.05
CA ARG A 48 5.47 2.88 3.09
C ARG A 48 4.48 1.97 3.81
N ALA A 49 4.48 0.67 3.50
CA ALA A 49 3.60 -0.29 4.18
C ALA A 49 3.88 -0.33 5.69
N LEU A 50 5.16 -0.31 6.08
CA LEU A 50 5.55 -0.24 7.50
C LEU A 50 5.05 1.05 8.17
N ILE A 51 5.21 2.21 7.52
CA ILE A 51 4.72 3.49 8.03
C ILE A 51 3.20 3.45 8.23
N LEU A 52 2.45 2.97 7.23
CA LEU A 52 1.00 2.83 7.32
C LEU A 52 0.56 1.91 8.46
N THR A 53 1.27 0.79 8.68
CA THR A 53 1.00 -0.10 9.81
C THR A 53 1.20 0.62 11.15
N VAL A 54 2.31 1.35 11.32
CA VAL A 54 2.58 2.09 12.57
C VAL A 54 1.52 3.17 12.82
N VAL A 55 1.17 3.97 11.80
CA VAL A 55 0.14 5.02 11.93
C VAL A 55 -1.22 4.43 12.32
N ARG A 56 -1.63 3.31 11.72
CA ARG A 56 -2.87 2.60 12.11
C ARG A 56 -2.82 2.08 13.54
N GLU A 57 -1.69 1.53 13.98
CA GLU A 57 -1.50 1.08 15.36
C GLU A 57 -1.58 2.25 16.35
N MET A 58 -1.08 3.43 15.99
CA MET A 58 -1.19 4.66 16.79
C MET A 58 -2.65 5.13 16.86
N ALA A 59 -3.35 5.25 15.72
CA ALA A 59 -4.74 5.70 15.66
C ALA A 59 -5.67 4.80 16.52
N ALA A 60 -5.46 3.49 16.47
CA ALA A 60 -6.25 2.52 17.25
C ALA A 60 -6.07 2.66 18.78
N LYS A 61 -4.92 3.20 19.23
CA LYS A 61 -4.59 3.38 20.66
C LYS A 61 -4.87 4.80 21.16
N GLU A 62 -4.94 5.78 20.26
CA GLU A 62 -5.15 7.18 20.60
C GLU A 62 -6.57 7.40 21.16
N GLN A 63 -6.67 8.13 22.27
CA GLN A 63 -7.91 8.39 22.98
C GLN A 63 -8.43 9.82 22.76
N ARG A 64 -7.54 10.75 22.39
CA ARG A 64 -7.86 12.16 22.11
C ARG A 64 -8.47 12.27 20.71
N PRO A 65 -9.70 12.78 20.57
CA PRO A 65 -10.37 12.84 19.27
C PRO A 65 -9.58 13.58 18.19
N GLY A 66 -9.00 14.75 18.51
CA GLY A 66 -8.24 15.54 17.52
C GLY A 66 -6.96 14.83 17.05
N ALA A 67 -6.20 14.22 17.96
CA ALA A 67 -5.01 13.46 17.60
C ALA A 67 -5.37 12.19 16.79
N ARG A 68 -6.51 11.56 17.09
CA ARG A 68 -6.99 10.41 16.31
C ARG A 68 -7.36 10.80 14.88
N GLU A 69 -8.11 11.89 14.70
CA GLU A 69 -8.49 12.40 13.38
C GLU A 69 -7.25 12.77 12.54
N PHE A 70 -6.26 13.40 13.17
CA PHE A 70 -4.96 13.64 12.55
C PHE A 70 -4.31 12.33 12.08
N LEU A 71 -4.24 11.30 12.94
CA LEU A 71 -3.62 10.02 12.57
C LEU A 71 -4.37 9.29 11.45
N GLU A 72 -5.69 9.44 11.38
CA GLU A 72 -6.52 8.85 10.32
C GLU A 72 -6.30 9.51 8.95
N THR A 73 -6.07 10.83 8.93
CA THR A 73 -5.84 11.63 7.70
C THR A 73 -4.36 11.74 7.33
N PHE A 74 -3.45 11.46 8.27
CA PHE A 74 -2.00 11.55 8.08
C PHE A 74 -1.48 10.83 6.82
N PRO A 75 -1.89 9.58 6.51
CA PRO A 75 -1.41 8.91 5.31
C PRO A 75 -1.69 9.65 4.00
N GLU A 76 -2.84 10.31 3.90
CA GLU A 76 -3.22 11.09 2.73
C GLU A 76 -2.40 12.38 2.65
N ASN A 77 -2.36 13.12 3.76
CA ASN A 77 -1.65 14.40 3.86
C ASN A 77 -0.15 14.27 3.62
N MET A 78 0.44 13.11 3.94
CA MET A 78 1.86 12.81 3.73
C MET A 78 2.14 12.13 2.38
N GLY A 79 1.13 11.97 1.51
CA GLY A 79 1.28 11.36 0.19
C GLY A 79 1.59 9.86 0.22
N LEU A 80 1.35 9.18 1.35
CA LEU A 80 1.66 7.75 1.55
C LEU A 80 0.67 6.81 0.83
N LEU A 81 -0.47 7.33 0.34
CA LEU A 81 -1.53 6.56 -0.31
C LEU A 81 -1.36 6.39 -1.84
N GLU A 82 -0.34 6.98 -2.45
CA GLU A 82 -0.08 6.82 -3.89
C GLU A 82 0.76 5.57 -4.22
N THR A 83 0.08 4.46 -4.52
CA THR A 83 0.37 3.53 -5.65
C THR A 83 -0.82 2.55 -5.74
N THR A 84 -1.96 3.01 -6.26
CA THR A 84 -3.06 2.09 -6.65
C THR A 84 -3.42 2.23 -8.11
N LEU A 85 -3.18 3.37 -8.76
CA LEU A 85 -3.46 3.52 -10.19
C LEU A 85 -2.43 2.81 -11.08
N ALA A 86 -1.13 2.92 -10.80
CA ALA A 86 -0.08 2.24 -11.56
C ALA A 86 -0.03 0.72 -11.28
N GLU A 87 -0.26 0.31 -10.02
CA GLU A 87 -0.35 -1.10 -9.62
C GLU A 87 -1.64 -1.76 -10.10
N ALA A 88 -2.80 -1.08 -10.05
CA ALA A 88 -4.04 -1.60 -10.65
C ALA A 88 -3.96 -1.67 -12.17
N ALA A 89 -3.31 -0.70 -12.84
CA ALA A 89 -3.07 -0.76 -14.28
C ALA A 89 -2.10 -1.90 -14.66
N GLN A 90 -1.05 -2.16 -13.88
CA GLN A 90 -0.14 -3.29 -14.11
C GLN A 90 -0.77 -4.65 -13.78
N ALA A 91 -1.61 -4.73 -12.74
CA ALA A 91 -2.39 -5.92 -12.41
C ALA A 91 -3.46 -6.21 -13.49
N ALA A 92 -4.17 -5.18 -13.99
CA ALA A 92 -5.10 -5.29 -15.10
C ALA A 92 -4.39 -5.65 -16.43
N GLY A 93 -3.20 -5.12 -16.68
CA GLY A 93 -2.37 -5.46 -17.83
C GLY A 93 -1.87 -6.92 -17.81
N ARG A 94 -1.47 -7.45 -16.64
CA ARG A 94 -1.12 -8.88 -16.47
C ARG A 94 -2.33 -9.80 -16.62
N ALA A 95 -3.51 -9.39 -16.18
CA ALA A 95 -4.75 -10.14 -16.37
C ALA A 95 -5.20 -10.19 -17.84
N ASN A 96 -5.04 -9.08 -18.59
CA ASN A 96 -5.37 -9.02 -20.02
C ASN A 96 -4.33 -9.67 -20.95
N GLY A 97 -3.06 -9.77 -20.53
CA GLY A 97 -2.01 -10.51 -21.26
C GLY A 97 -2.16 -12.04 -21.21
N ALA A 98 -3.02 -12.56 -20.32
CA ALA A 98 -3.38 -13.97 -20.24
C ALA A 98 -4.60 -14.32 -21.11
N SER A 99 -4.89 -13.55 -22.16
CA SER A 99 -5.86 -13.95 -23.18
C SER A 99 -5.35 -15.21 -23.87
N ALA A 100 -5.92 -16.34 -23.47
CA ALA A 100 -5.87 -17.60 -24.18
C ALA A 100 -5.96 -17.34 -25.68
N ALA A 101 -5.06 -17.97 -26.44
CA ALA A 101 -5.23 -18.14 -27.87
C ALA A 101 -6.52 -18.93 -28.11
N LEU A 102 -7.63 -18.20 -28.18
CA LEU A 102 -8.93 -18.70 -28.61
C LEU A 102 -8.85 -18.86 -30.12
N ASP A 103 -9.20 -20.03 -30.62
CA ASP A 103 -9.43 -20.20 -32.05
C ASP A 103 -10.69 -19.41 -32.46
N HIS A 104 -10.89 -19.26 -33.78
CA HIS A 104 -12.04 -18.60 -34.39
C HIS A 104 -13.43 -19.14 -33.96
N GLN A 105 -13.50 -20.18 -33.12
CA GLN A 105 -14.74 -20.76 -32.59
C GLN A 105 -14.85 -20.71 -31.05
N GLY A 106 -13.92 -20.04 -30.36
CA GLY A 106 -14.07 -19.70 -28.94
C GLY A 106 -14.00 -20.88 -27.97
N ARG A 107 -13.30 -21.98 -28.29
CA ARG A 107 -13.05 -23.08 -27.34
C ARG A 107 -11.65 -23.07 -26.74
N VAL A 108 -11.57 -23.31 -25.43
CA VAL A 108 -10.32 -23.54 -24.70
C VAL A 108 -9.73 -24.90 -25.11
N ARG A 109 -8.51 -24.93 -25.65
CA ARG A 109 -7.79 -26.18 -25.93
C ARG A 109 -7.33 -26.83 -24.63
N ALA A 110 -8.04 -27.86 -24.18
CA ALA A 110 -7.48 -28.82 -23.24
C ALA A 110 -6.38 -29.63 -23.97
N SER A 111 -5.12 -29.43 -23.59
CA SER A 111 -4.00 -30.23 -24.08
C SER A 111 -4.06 -31.61 -23.44
N VAL A 112 -4.71 -32.56 -24.12
CA VAL A 112 -4.64 -33.98 -23.77
C VAL A 112 -3.30 -34.52 -24.27
N ARG A 113 -2.30 -34.61 -23.38
CA ARG A 113 -1.16 -35.50 -23.62
C ARG A 113 -1.65 -36.94 -23.54
N GLY A 114 -1.87 -37.53 -24.70
CA GLY A 114 -2.10 -38.96 -24.84
C GLY A 114 -0.90 -39.76 -24.35
N ARG A 115 -1.17 -40.78 -23.54
CA ARG A 115 -0.35 -41.98 -23.48
C ARG A 115 -1.27 -43.19 -23.33
N GLN A 116 -1.59 -43.74 -24.50
CA GLN A 116 -1.81 -45.15 -24.83
C GLN A 116 -1.98 -46.12 -23.65
N ALA A 117 -3.19 -46.63 -23.49
CA ALA A 117 -3.47 -47.88 -22.82
C ALA A 117 -3.30 -49.04 -23.83
N CYS A 118 -2.36 -49.94 -23.56
CA CYS A 118 -2.38 -51.29 -24.13
C CYS A 118 -3.23 -52.18 -23.22
N GLY A 119 -4.27 -52.79 -23.78
CA GLY A 119 -5.17 -53.73 -23.09
C GLY A 119 -4.80 -55.20 -23.29
N GLY A 120 -5.51 -56.05 -22.54
CA GLY A 120 -5.53 -57.53 -22.59
C GLY A 120 -5.17 -58.11 -21.21
N ARG A 121 -6.08 -58.45 -20.30
CA ARG A 121 -7.18 -59.45 -20.31
C ARG A 121 -6.66 -60.89 -20.40
N GLY A 122 -6.90 -61.69 -19.36
CA GLY A 122 -6.69 -63.14 -19.32
C GLY A 122 -6.59 -63.68 -17.90
N ASP A 123 -7.71 -64.19 -17.40
CA ASP A 123 -7.86 -64.94 -16.14
C ASP A 123 -7.05 -66.23 -16.12
N GLU A 124 -6.44 -66.56 -14.98
CA GLU A 124 -6.44 -67.87 -14.27
C GLU A 124 -5.64 -67.76 -12.96
#